data_AF-A0A523H350-F1
#
_entry.id   AF-A0A523H350-F1
#
_cell.length_a   1.000
_cell.length_b   1.000
_cell.length_c   1.000
_cell.angle_alpha   90.00
_cell.angle_beta   90.00
_cell.angle_gamma   90.00
#
_symmetry.space_group_name_H-M   'P 1'
#
loop_
_entity.id
_entity.type
_entity.pdbx_description
1 polymer ?
#
loop_
_entity_poly.entity_id
_entity_poly.type
_entity_poly.pdbx_seq_one_letter_code
_entity_poly.pdbx_strand_id
1 'polypeptide(L)' 'FTDNRISVRFEYEWRDAETGQWKRTHGNEHWEFDSEGLMRVRDMSANDINIEESDRKL' A
#
# COMPACT_ATOMS: atom_id res chain seq x y z
N PHE A 1 4.23 -21.82 -7.15
CA PHE A 1 5.18 -20.83 -7.70
C PHE A 1 4.36 -19.93 -8.62
N THR A 2 4.38 -18.60 -8.44
CA THR A 2 3.50 -17.64 -9.16
C THR A 2 4.15 -17.00 -10.39
N ASP A 3 5.27 -17.57 -10.86
CA ASP A 3 6.01 -17.12 -12.05
C ASP A 3 6.32 -15.61 -12.02
N ASN A 4 5.80 -14.84 -12.97
CA ASN A 4 5.99 -13.40 -13.10
C ASN A 4 5.03 -12.56 -12.23
N ARG A 5 4.34 -13.16 -11.26
CA ARG A 5 3.40 -12.46 -10.37
C ARG A 5 3.87 -12.39 -8.93
N ILE A 6 3.77 -11.21 -8.34
CA ILE A 6 4.07 -10.93 -6.93
C ILE A 6 2.83 -10.37 -6.26
N SER A 7 2.51 -10.85 -5.06
CA SER A 7 1.46 -10.28 -4.21
C SER A 7 2.09 -9.74 -2.93
N VAL A 8 1.83 -8.46 -2.66
CA VAL A 8 2.44 -7.70 -1.57
C VAL A 8 1.37 -7.25 -0.59
N ARG A 9 1.73 -7.24 0.70
CA ARG A 9 1.02 -6.52 1.76
C ARG A 9 1.89 -5.34 2.16
N PHE A 10 1.29 -4.17 2.30
CA PHE A 10 1.99 -2.99 2.78
C PHE A 10 1.16 -2.23 3.82
N GLU A 11 1.86 -1.42 4.59
CA GLU A 11 1.29 -0.47 5.54
C GLU A 11 2.08 0.83 5.42
N TYR A 12 1.39 1.98 5.41
CA TYR A 12 2.03 3.28 5.56
C TYR A 12 1.18 4.23 6.40
N GLU A 13 1.85 5.21 7.02
CA GLU A 13 1.21 6.25 7.82
C GLU A 13 1.40 7.60 7.15
N TRP A 14 0.37 8.43 7.19
CA TRP A 14 0.38 9.75 6.61
C TRP A 14 -0.56 10.69 7.35
N ARG A 15 -0.37 11.98 7.12
CA ARG A 15 -1.19 13.03 7.72
C ARG A 15 -1.98 13.74 6.63
N ASP A 16 -3.28 13.79 6.80
CA ASP A 16 -4.18 14.51 5.90
C ASP A 16 -3.85 16.00 5.92
N ALA A 17 -3.57 16.59 4.75
CA ALA A 17 -3.06 17.96 4.66
C ALA A 17 -4.12 19.01 5.02
N GLU A 18 -5.40 18.70 4.85
CA GLU A 18 -6.51 19.63 5.09
C GLU A 18 -6.98 19.57 6.54
N THR A 19 -7.18 18.36 7.05
CA THR A 19 -7.75 18.13 8.39
C THR A 19 -6.69 17.96 9.47
N GLY A 20 -5.45 17.64 9.08
CA GLY A 20 -4.38 17.27 10.01
C GLY A 20 -4.57 15.91 10.67
N GLN A 21 -5.62 15.14 10.31
CA GLN A 21 -5.90 13.81 10.84
C GLN A 21 -4.82 12.82 10.40
N TRP A 22 -4.25 12.10 11.36
CA TRP A 22 -3.37 10.97 11.05
C TRP A 22 -4.18 9.77 10.57
N LYS A 23 -3.65 9.11 9.54
CA LYS A 23 -4.22 7.90 8.96
C LYS A 23 -3.15 6.85 8.80
N ARG A 24 -3.55 5.58 8.98
CA ARG A 24 -2.78 4.41 8.59
C ARG A 24 -3.51 3.73 7.45
N THR A 25 -2.79 3.46 6.37
CA THR A 25 -3.31 2.77 5.21
C THR A 25 -2.80 1.33 5.23
N HIS A 26 -3.71 0.36 5.20
CA HIS A 26 -3.37 -1.04 4.97
C HIS A 26 -3.75 -1.40 3.55
N GLY A 27 -2.83 -2.00 2.80
CA GLY A 27 -3.09 -2.34 1.41
C GLY A 27 -2.49 -3.63 0.92
N ASN A 28 -3.08 -4.08 -0.18
CA ASN A 28 -2.63 -5.21 -0.98
C ASN A 28 -2.33 -4.73 -2.40
N GLU A 29 -1.17 -5.13 -2.92
CA GLU A 29 -0.85 -4.95 -4.33
C GLU A 29 -0.56 -6.29 -5.01
N HIS A 30 -1.06 -6.43 -6.22
CA HIS A 30 -0.79 -7.55 -7.09
C HIS A 30 -0.09 -7.03 -8.34
N TRP A 31 1.12 -7.51 -8.56
CA TRP A 31 1.98 -7.09 -9.67
C TRP A 31 2.15 -8.24 -10.64
N GLU A 32 2.15 -7.93 -11.93
CA GLU A 32 2.58 -8.82 -13.01
C GLU A 32 3.70 -8.14 -13.79
N PHE A 33 4.79 -8.86 -14.02
CA PHE A 33 5.98 -8.38 -14.73
C PHE A 33 6.07 -8.98 -16.13
N ASP A 34 6.61 -8.23 -17.10
CA ASP A 34 6.98 -8.76 -18.41
C ASP A 34 8.37 -9.43 -18.40
N SER A 35 8.80 -9.91 -19.57
CA SER A 35 10.08 -10.60 -19.74
C SER A 35 11.31 -9.71 -19.55
N GLU A 36 11.17 -8.38 -19.63
CA GLU A 36 12.24 -7.42 -19.36
C GLU A 36 12.26 -6.99 -17.89
N GLY A 37 11.33 -7.51 -17.07
CA GLY A 37 11.21 -7.20 -15.65
C GLY A 37 10.46 -5.90 -15.38
N LEU A 38 9.78 -5.32 -16.36
CA LEU A 38 8.95 -4.14 -16.17
C LEU A 38 7.55 -4.56 -15.69
N MET A 39 7.00 -3.79 -14.76
CA MET A 39 5.65 -4.03 -14.25
C MET A 39 4.63 -3.69 -15.34
N ARG A 40 3.86 -4.69 -15.77
CA ARG A 40 2.82 -4.55 -16.80
C ARG A 40 1.42 -4.37 -16.19
N VAL A 41 1.16 -5.01 -15.05
CA VAL A 41 -0.10 -4.88 -14.31
C VAL A 41 0.19 -4.53 -12.86
N ARG A 42 -0.59 -3.59 -12.33
CA ARG A 42 -0.59 -3.22 -10.91
C ARG A 42 -2.02 -3.00 -10.44
N ASP A 43 -2.54 -3.98 -9.72
CA ASP A 43 -3.81 -3.87 -9.04
C ASP A 43 -3.57 -3.60 -7.55
N MET A 44 -4.17 -2.52 -7.04
CA MET A 44 -4.08 -2.14 -5.63
C MET A 44 -5.48 -2.00 -5.03
N SER A 45 -5.67 -2.60 -3.86
CA SER A 45 -6.72 -2.20 -2.93
C SER A 45 -6.10 -1.76 -1.62
N ALA A 46 -6.65 -0.70 -1.04
CA ALA A 46 -6.18 -0.19 0.25
C ALA A 46 -7.34 0.44 1.02
N ASN A 47 -7.23 0.40 2.34
CA ASN A 47 -8.18 1.00 3.26
C ASN A 47 -7.45 1.89 4.25
N ASP A 48 -7.97 3.10 4.40
CA ASP A 48 -7.50 4.06 5.39
C ASP A 48 -8.27 3.90 6.68
N ILE A 49 -7.54 3.93 7.79
CA ILE A 49 -8.10 4.06 9.13
C ILE A 49 -7.53 5.31 9.80
N ASN A 50 -8.39 6.04 10.51
CA ASN A 50 -7.93 7.14 11.34
C ASN A 50 -7.15 6.56 12.53
N ILE A 51 -6.04 7.22 12.88
CA ILE A 51 -5.24 6.92 14.06
C ILE A 51 -4.94 8.20 14.82
N GLU A 52 -4.66 8.09 16.12
CA GLU A 52 -4.07 9.19 16.86
C GLU A 52 -2.56 9.29 16.57
N GLU A 53 -1.97 10.47 16.77
CA GLU A 53 -0.53 10.65 16.59
C GLU A 53 0.29 9.73 17.50
N SER A 54 -0.22 9.43 18.71
CA SER A 54 0.38 8.50 19.66
C SER A 54 0.31 7.02 19.22
N ASP A 55 -0.59 6.69 18.29
CA ASP A 55 -0.80 5.32 17.82
C ASP A 55 0.09 4.97 16.62
N ARG A 56 0.92 5.91 16.16
CA ARG A 56 1.89 5.74 15.08
C ARG A 56 2.91 4.66 15.42
N LYS A 57 3.33 3.92 14.39
CA LYS A 57 4.27 2.79 14.48
C LYS A 57 5.42 2.87 13.47
N LEU A 58 5.30 3.72 12.45
CA LEU A 58 6.24 3.86 11.34
C LEU A 58 6.99 5.21 11.36
#